data_AF-A0A653BRG2-F1
#
_entry.id   AF-A0A653BRG2-F1
#
_cell.length_a   1.000
_cell.length_b   1.000
_cell.length_c   1.000
_cell.angle_alpha   90.00
_cell.angle_beta   90.00
_cell.angle_gamma   90.00
#
_symmetry.space_group_name_H-M   'P 1'
#
loop_
_entity.id
_entity.type
_entity.pdbx_description
1 polymer ?
#
loop_
_entity_poly.entity_id
_entity_poly.type
_entity_poly.pdbx_seq_one_letter_code
_entity_poly.pdbx_strand_id
1 'polypeptide(L)'
;MLCLDVAFKLGDLRTEGDYEATNMTLQRLLPITSNGRIETTFRDVVIRGKVGLLIEGDSFVPENYDIEYESTETSISVKYYVNNQTEIENNVVRAKEDDIIGSAIWKQLKAILTRILHKQLGESVVQFSITELLEDEDKELREKAKEYTSKANRLVDSLLCSAKDYLVAKSFRSIETPPFNVVYRGKLSEVYQGRLHTGVGYIQDLSTLSRMQDLSFYEDKQKLIVFGSLSLREMKHGYEHFRSQYENIQVSGSIKTTIYENRIFIKFSVLKDQDQHCKTCISAVEVRWLRDIDVDASGLGSLSWLVPKLEAWVVGNLRYTALPVLESYIKEAFEDALAKTNCTALVFQ
;
A
#
# COMPACT_ATOMS: atom_id res chain seq x y z
N MET A 1 -7.01 -7.29 -25.95
CA MET A 1 -6.99 -7.76 -24.55
C MET A 1 -5.54 -8.04 -24.23
N LEU A 2 -4.90 -7.23 -23.40
CA LEU A 2 -3.51 -7.42 -22.99
C LEU A 2 -3.47 -7.62 -21.48
N CYS A 3 -4.21 -8.61 -21.02
CA CYS A 3 -4.25 -8.98 -19.62
C CYS A 3 -4.18 -10.49 -19.50
N LEU A 4 -3.36 -10.97 -18.58
CA LEU A 4 -3.31 -12.35 -18.15
C LEU A 4 -4.27 -12.54 -16.99
N ASP A 5 -5.17 -13.51 -17.12
CA ASP A 5 -5.97 -14.00 -16.00
C ASP A 5 -5.12 -14.90 -15.11
N VAL A 6 -5.02 -14.54 -13.84
CA VAL A 6 -4.21 -15.26 -12.85
C VAL A 6 -5.15 -15.82 -11.80
N ALA A 7 -5.19 -17.15 -11.69
CA ALA A 7 -5.95 -17.85 -10.67
C ALA A 7 -5.22 -19.11 -10.24
N PHE A 8 -4.69 -19.12 -9.01
CA PHE A 8 -4.02 -20.30 -8.45
C PHE A 8 -4.01 -20.30 -6.92
N LYS A 9 -3.74 -21.47 -6.32
CA LYS A 9 -3.70 -21.66 -4.87
C LYS A 9 -2.24 -21.62 -4.39
N LEU A 10 -1.94 -20.78 -3.41
CA LEU A 10 -0.66 -20.76 -2.71
C LEU A 10 -0.58 -21.80 -1.58
N GLY A 11 -1.73 -22.16 -1.02
CA GLY A 11 -1.78 -23.00 0.17
C GLY A 11 -1.62 -22.15 1.44
N ASP A 12 -1.01 -22.73 2.47
CA ASP A 12 -0.87 -22.06 3.76
C ASP A 12 0.35 -21.15 3.79
N LEU A 13 0.15 -19.90 4.21
CA LEU A 13 1.22 -18.94 4.41
C LEU A 13 1.46 -18.71 5.90
N ARG A 14 2.69 -18.92 6.33
CA ARG A 14 3.12 -18.74 7.71
C ARG A 14 4.13 -17.61 7.79
N THR A 15 3.91 -16.70 8.74
CA THR A 15 4.83 -15.62 9.08
C THR A 15 5.20 -15.71 10.54
N GLU A 16 6.49 -15.57 10.84
CA GLU A 16 7.02 -15.58 12.20
C GLU A 16 7.83 -14.32 12.45
N GLY A 17 7.84 -13.86 13.70
CA GLY A 17 8.67 -12.77 14.11
C GLY A 17 8.69 -12.59 15.62
N ASP A 18 9.50 -11.65 16.08
CA ASP A 18 9.50 -11.21 17.46
C ASP A 18 8.50 -10.06 17.64
N TYR A 19 7.85 -9.99 18.80
CA TYR A 19 6.95 -8.90 19.16
C TYR A 19 7.34 -8.28 20.52
N GLU A 20 7.04 -6.99 20.65
CA GLU A 20 7.07 -6.23 21.90
C GLU A 20 5.71 -5.52 22.03
N ALA A 21 4.97 -5.81 23.10
CA ALA A 21 3.65 -5.23 23.36
C ALA A 21 3.62 -4.56 24.72
N THR A 22 3.04 -3.36 24.80
CA THR A 22 2.90 -2.60 26.04
C THR A 22 1.47 -2.15 26.24
N ASN A 23 0.87 -2.42 27.41
CA ASN A 23 -0.48 -1.96 27.71
C ASN A 23 -0.46 -0.50 28.20
N MET A 24 -0.80 0.44 27.32
CA MET A 24 -0.80 1.87 27.63
C MET A 24 -1.81 2.28 28.73
N THR A 25 -2.97 1.62 28.79
CA THR A 25 -4.04 1.93 29.75
C THR A 25 -3.65 1.57 31.17
N LEU A 26 -3.13 0.35 31.34
CA LEU A 26 -2.72 -0.15 32.65
C LEU A 26 -1.32 0.35 33.04
N GLN A 27 -0.53 0.89 32.11
CA GLN A 27 0.82 1.39 32.36
C GLN A 27 0.92 2.39 33.54
N ARG A 28 -0.15 3.17 33.78
CA ARG A 28 -0.19 4.13 34.90
C ARG A 28 -0.21 3.45 36.28
N LEU A 29 -0.65 2.20 36.33
CA LEU A 29 -0.84 1.41 37.54
C LEU A 29 0.17 0.26 37.62
N LEU A 30 0.41 -0.44 36.51
CA LEU A 30 1.31 -1.57 36.38
C LEU A 30 2.01 -1.53 35.00
N PRO A 31 3.35 -1.54 34.94
CA PRO A 31 4.09 -1.61 33.68
C PRO A 31 3.97 -3.03 33.08
N ILE A 32 2.84 -3.31 32.43
CA ILE A 32 2.59 -4.59 31.77
C ILE A 32 3.12 -4.51 30.34
N THR A 33 4.16 -5.31 30.11
CA THR A 33 4.89 -5.43 28.85
C THR A 33 5.11 -6.90 28.58
N SER A 34 4.83 -7.34 27.37
CA SER A 34 5.00 -8.72 26.91
C SER A 34 5.90 -8.73 25.69
N ASN A 35 6.92 -9.59 25.73
CA ASN A 35 7.82 -9.84 24.61
C ASN A 35 7.79 -11.33 24.29
N GLY A 36 7.98 -11.66 23.03
CA GLY A 36 8.05 -13.05 22.64
C GLY A 36 8.03 -13.23 21.13
N ARG A 37 7.65 -14.43 20.70
CA ARG A 37 7.45 -14.76 19.30
C ARG A 37 5.98 -14.71 18.94
N ILE A 38 5.71 -14.18 17.77
CA ILE A 38 4.40 -14.22 17.13
C ILE A 38 4.52 -15.06 15.87
N GLU A 39 3.57 -15.96 15.69
CA GLU A 39 3.36 -16.70 14.48
C GLU A 39 1.95 -16.38 13.98
N THR A 40 1.83 -16.08 12.70
CA THR A 40 0.54 -15.87 12.04
C THR A 40 0.46 -16.77 10.83
N THR A 41 -0.63 -17.53 10.74
CA THR A 41 -0.88 -18.47 9.67
C THR A 41 -2.16 -18.08 8.94
N PHE A 42 -2.04 -17.90 7.63
CA PHE A 42 -3.14 -17.63 6.70
C PHE A 42 -3.39 -18.91 5.90
N ARG A 43 -4.54 -19.54 6.11
CA ARG A 43 -4.85 -20.83 5.50
C ARG A 43 -5.45 -20.69 4.11
N ASP A 44 -5.16 -21.69 3.28
CA ASP A 44 -5.73 -21.87 1.94
C ASP A 44 -5.73 -20.59 1.11
N VAL A 45 -4.60 -19.88 1.07
CA VAL A 45 -4.50 -18.62 0.33
C VAL A 45 -4.68 -18.89 -1.16
N VAL A 46 -5.66 -18.21 -1.75
CA VAL A 46 -5.95 -18.21 -3.18
C VAL A 46 -5.62 -16.84 -3.75
N ILE A 47 -5.00 -16.86 -4.93
CA ILE A 47 -4.71 -15.68 -5.74
C ILE A 47 -5.71 -15.65 -6.87
N ARG A 48 -6.34 -14.49 -7.09
CA ARG A 48 -7.20 -14.23 -8.25
C ARG A 48 -6.98 -12.82 -8.75
N GLY A 49 -7.02 -12.62 -10.06
CA GLY A 49 -7.07 -11.29 -10.63
C GLY A 49 -6.48 -11.23 -12.03
N LYS A 50 -6.10 -10.02 -12.43
CA LYS A 50 -5.58 -9.74 -13.76
C LYS A 50 -4.23 -9.05 -13.68
N VAL A 51 -3.32 -9.41 -14.57
CA VAL A 51 -2.04 -8.74 -14.75
C VAL A 51 -2.03 -8.15 -16.15
N GLY A 52 -1.70 -6.87 -16.29
CA GLY A 52 -1.46 -6.26 -17.60
C GLY A 52 -0.25 -6.88 -18.30
N LEU A 53 -0.31 -7.02 -19.61
CA LEU A 53 0.83 -7.43 -20.42
C LEU A 53 1.16 -6.30 -21.40
N LEU A 54 2.17 -5.51 -21.13
CA LEU A 54 2.64 -4.51 -22.08
C LEU A 54 3.49 -5.19 -23.17
N ILE A 55 3.49 -4.64 -24.38
CA ILE A 55 4.34 -5.12 -25.47
C ILE A 55 5.54 -4.18 -25.58
N GLU A 56 6.73 -4.71 -25.31
CA GLU A 56 7.99 -3.99 -25.46
C GLU A 56 8.91 -4.77 -26.40
N GLY A 57 9.21 -4.21 -27.57
CA GLY A 57 9.94 -4.94 -28.61
C GLY A 57 9.19 -6.21 -29.01
N ASP A 58 9.80 -7.37 -28.82
CA ASP A 58 9.22 -8.68 -29.13
C ASP A 58 8.84 -9.50 -27.88
N SER A 59 8.69 -8.85 -26.73
CA SER A 59 8.39 -9.51 -25.46
C SER A 59 7.18 -8.91 -24.77
N PHE A 60 6.44 -9.76 -24.07
CA PHE A 60 5.41 -9.32 -23.14
C PHE A 60 6.07 -8.95 -21.80
N VAL A 61 5.72 -7.78 -21.28
CA VAL A 61 6.20 -7.27 -19.99
C VAL A 61 5.01 -7.21 -19.03
N PRO A 62 4.95 -8.10 -18.03
CA PRO A 62 3.84 -8.12 -17.10
C PRO A 62 3.91 -6.94 -16.14
N GLU A 63 2.89 -6.10 -16.19
CA GLU A 63 2.78 -4.86 -15.42
C GLU A 63 1.37 -4.69 -14.85
N ASN A 64 1.20 -3.72 -13.94
CA ASN A 64 -0.10 -3.35 -13.38
C ASN A 64 -0.85 -4.56 -12.78
N TYR A 65 -0.48 -4.98 -11.58
CA TYR A 65 -1.04 -6.19 -10.95
C TYR A 65 -2.35 -5.86 -10.20
N ASP A 66 -3.48 -6.18 -10.81
CA ASP A 66 -4.81 -6.15 -10.19
C ASP A 66 -5.12 -7.51 -9.58
N ILE A 67 -4.42 -7.83 -8.49
CA ILE A 67 -4.45 -9.14 -7.84
C ILE A 67 -5.02 -9.03 -6.43
N GLU A 68 -5.94 -9.95 -6.13
CA GLU A 68 -6.52 -10.16 -4.83
C GLU A 68 -5.95 -11.44 -4.20
N TYR A 69 -5.68 -11.36 -2.90
CA TYR A 69 -5.22 -12.46 -2.08
C TYR A 69 -6.28 -12.72 -1.02
N GLU A 70 -6.82 -13.92 -1.02
CA GLU A 70 -7.88 -14.34 -0.12
C GLU A 70 -7.43 -15.57 0.67
N SER A 71 -7.40 -15.48 2.00
CA SER A 71 -7.28 -16.64 2.89
C SER A 71 -8.67 -17.15 3.29
N THR A 72 -8.80 -18.38 3.77
CA THR A 72 -10.05 -18.87 4.39
C THR A 72 -10.11 -18.51 5.88
N GLU A 73 -8.97 -18.66 6.56
CA GLU A 73 -8.83 -18.51 8.00
C GLU A 73 -7.50 -17.80 8.33
N THR A 74 -7.48 -17.06 9.43
CA THR A 74 -6.27 -16.49 10.03
C THR A 74 -6.15 -16.95 11.47
N SER A 75 -5.02 -17.55 11.82
CA SER A 75 -4.71 -17.98 13.19
C SER A 75 -3.44 -17.30 13.67
N ILE A 76 -3.47 -16.74 14.88
CA ILE A 76 -2.32 -16.11 15.52
C ILE A 76 -1.92 -16.92 16.74
N SER A 77 -0.66 -17.35 16.78
CA SER A 77 -0.03 -17.95 17.94
C SER A 77 0.97 -16.96 18.53
N VAL A 78 0.94 -16.79 19.85
CA VAL A 78 1.88 -15.94 20.56
C VAL A 78 2.57 -16.77 21.63
N LYS A 79 3.89 -16.85 21.57
CA LYS A 79 4.76 -17.52 22.54
C LYS A 79 5.51 -16.49 23.33
N TYR A 80 5.38 -16.51 24.66
CA TYR A 80 6.09 -15.58 25.54
C TYR A 80 6.56 -16.28 26.80
N TYR A 81 7.65 -15.78 27.38
CA TYR A 81 8.22 -16.33 28.60
C TYR A 81 7.76 -15.52 29.81
N VAL A 82 7.25 -16.21 30.82
CA VAL A 82 7.01 -15.65 32.16
C VAL A 82 8.18 -16.03 33.06
N ASN A 83 8.81 -15.04 33.68
CA ASN A 83 9.92 -15.19 34.63
C ASN A 83 11.12 -16.01 34.11
N ASN A 84 11.39 -16.00 32.80
CA ASN A 84 12.45 -16.79 32.15
C ASN A 84 12.41 -18.31 32.42
N GLN A 85 11.26 -18.84 32.87
CA GLN A 85 11.15 -20.24 33.30
C GLN A 85 9.95 -20.96 32.70
N THR A 86 8.88 -20.24 32.32
CA THR A 86 7.67 -20.85 31.76
C THR A 86 7.33 -20.23 30.40
N GLU A 87 7.41 -21.04 29.35
CA GLU A 87 6.91 -20.69 28.02
C GLU A 87 5.38 -20.83 28.02
N ILE A 88 4.69 -19.74 27.73
CA ILE A 88 3.25 -19.73 27.55
C ILE A 88 2.98 -19.56 26.06
N GLU A 89 2.33 -20.54 25.46
CA GLU A 89 1.78 -20.47 24.11
C GLU A 89 0.29 -20.15 24.20
N ASN A 90 -0.09 -18.98 23.68
CA ASN A 90 -1.49 -18.60 23.52
C ASN A 90 -1.84 -18.64 22.04
N ASN A 91 -2.79 -19.50 21.70
CA ASN A 91 -3.34 -19.62 20.35
C ASN A 91 -4.68 -18.90 20.29
N VAL A 92 -4.77 -17.88 19.45
CA VAL A 92 -6.00 -17.16 19.19
C VAL A 92 -6.37 -17.35 17.73
N VAL A 93 -7.43 -18.11 17.50
CA VAL A 93 -8.11 -18.15 16.20
C VAL A 93 -9.13 -17.01 16.21
N ARG A 94 -8.95 -16.02 15.35
CA ARG A 94 -9.90 -14.90 15.21
C ARG A 94 -10.57 -14.98 13.85
N ALA A 95 -11.86 -14.64 13.80
CA ALA A 95 -12.51 -14.33 12.54
C ALA A 95 -11.84 -13.10 11.91
N LYS A 96 -11.79 -13.05 10.57
CA LYS A 96 -11.08 -12.02 9.78
C LYS A 96 -11.43 -10.58 10.15
N GLU A 97 -12.64 -10.32 10.64
CA GLU A 97 -13.16 -8.97 10.86
C GLU A 97 -12.64 -8.30 12.15
N ASP A 98 -12.17 -9.08 13.14
CA ASP A 98 -11.72 -8.57 14.45
C ASP A 98 -10.18 -8.65 14.65
N ASP A 99 -9.44 -9.04 13.61
CA ASP A 99 -8.00 -9.29 13.72
C ASP A 99 -7.14 -8.12 13.19
N ILE A 100 -6.88 -7.16 14.07
CA ILE A 100 -6.02 -6.00 13.80
C ILE A 100 -4.57 -6.43 13.49
N ILE A 101 -4.06 -7.46 14.16
CA ILE A 101 -2.67 -7.89 13.99
C ILE A 101 -2.53 -8.68 12.68
N GLY A 102 -3.43 -9.62 12.44
CA GLY A 102 -3.47 -10.41 11.21
C GLY A 102 -3.67 -9.52 9.98
N SER A 103 -4.59 -8.55 10.03
CA SER A 103 -4.80 -7.60 8.93
C SER A 103 -3.57 -6.72 8.66
N ALA A 104 -2.85 -6.31 9.70
CA ALA A 104 -1.62 -5.56 9.56
C ALA A 104 -0.52 -6.38 8.85
N ILE A 105 -0.26 -7.59 9.34
CA ILE A 105 0.70 -8.52 8.73
C ILE A 105 0.28 -8.84 7.29
N TRP A 106 -1.03 -9.07 7.05
CA TRP A 106 -1.57 -9.39 5.73
C TRP A 106 -1.33 -8.30 4.71
N LYS A 107 -1.51 -7.02 5.07
CA LYS A 107 -1.25 -5.87 4.17
C LYS A 107 0.19 -5.89 3.66
N GLN A 108 1.15 -6.14 4.55
CA GLN A 108 2.57 -6.23 4.17
C GLN A 108 2.88 -7.50 3.37
N LEU A 109 2.28 -8.62 3.77
CA LEU A 109 2.46 -9.89 3.08
C LEU A 109 1.96 -9.83 1.63
N LYS A 110 0.81 -9.19 1.37
CA LYS A 110 0.31 -8.94 0.00
C LYS A 110 1.37 -8.25 -0.87
N ALA A 111 1.99 -7.19 -0.37
CA ALA A 111 3.03 -6.46 -1.11
C ALA A 111 4.24 -7.36 -1.44
N ILE A 112 4.66 -8.21 -0.49
CA ILE A 112 5.74 -9.19 -0.71
C ILE A 112 5.33 -10.24 -1.76
N LEU A 113 4.13 -10.81 -1.63
CA LEU A 113 3.61 -11.82 -2.55
C LEU A 113 3.47 -11.26 -3.97
N THR A 114 2.97 -10.03 -4.13
CA THR A 114 2.87 -9.37 -5.44
C THR A 114 4.25 -9.15 -6.05
N ARG A 115 5.25 -8.80 -5.25
CA ARG A 115 6.64 -8.66 -5.73
C ARG A 115 7.22 -10.00 -6.19
N ILE A 116 6.99 -11.08 -5.45
CA ILE A 116 7.44 -12.43 -5.83
C ILE A 116 6.76 -12.83 -7.14
N LEU A 117 5.44 -12.64 -7.23
CA LEU A 117 4.68 -12.91 -8.45
C LEU A 117 5.20 -12.08 -9.62
N HIS A 118 5.50 -10.80 -9.42
CA HIS A 118 6.05 -9.95 -10.46
C HIS A 118 7.37 -10.48 -11.01
N LYS A 119 8.31 -10.83 -10.11
CA LYS A 119 9.59 -11.40 -10.50
C LYS A 119 9.42 -12.71 -11.28
N GLN A 120 8.65 -13.67 -10.74
CA GLN A 120 8.48 -15.00 -11.35
C GLN A 120 7.73 -14.94 -12.67
N LEU A 121 6.69 -14.12 -12.75
CA LEU A 121 5.91 -13.96 -13.97
C LEU A 121 6.74 -13.22 -15.03
N GLY A 122 7.49 -12.18 -14.66
CA GLY A 122 8.41 -11.49 -15.57
C GLY A 122 9.44 -12.45 -16.18
N GLU A 123 10.09 -13.27 -15.34
CA GLU A 123 11.06 -14.28 -15.79
C GLU A 123 10.46 -15.34 -16.71
N SER A 124 9.18 -15.68 -16.53
CA SER A 124 8.49 -16.70 -17.32
C SER A 124 7.96 -16.15 -18.65
N VAL A 125 7.37 -14.96 -18.63
CA VAL A 125 6.67 -14.37 -19.78
C VAL A 125 7.64 -13.84 -20.84
N VAL A 126 8.80 -13.31 -20.42
CA VAL A 126 9.83 -12.79 -21.35
C VAL A 126 10.44 -13.89 -22.22
N GLN A 127 10.29 -15.16 -21.85
CA GLN A 127 10.82 -16.30 -22.63
C GLN A 127 10.09 -16.53 -23.95
N PHE A 128 8.92 -15.94 -24.14
CA PHE A 128 8.13 -16.14 -25.34
C PHE A 128 8.29 -14.97 -26.31
N SER A 129 8.67 -15.26 -27.56
CA SER A 129 8.62 -14.29 -28.65
C SER A 129 7.16 -14.03 -29.01
N ILE A 130 6.77 -12.75 -29.04
CA ILE A 130 5.43 -12.36 -29.47
C ILE A 130 5.25 -12.72 -30.95
N THR A 131 6.25 -12.47 -31.79
CA THR A 131 6.18 -12.78 -33.22
C THR A 131 5.97 -14.28 -33.47
N GLU A 132 6.66 -15.14 -32.72
CA GLU A 132 6.45 -16.59 -32.82
C GLU A 132 5.09 -17.03 -32.28
N LEU A 133 4.59 -16.39 -31.21
CA LEU A 133 3.30 -16.75 -30.61
C LEU A 133 2.10 -16.29 -31.45
N LEU A 134 2.22 -15.15 -32.12
CA LEU A 134 1.11 -14.51 -32.84
C LEU A 134 1.11 -14.81 -34.34
N GLU A 135 2.21 -15.35 -34.88
CA GLU A 135 2.38 -15.74 -36.28
C GLU A 135 1.81 -14.66 -37.25
N ASP A 136 0.73 -14.98 -37.96
CA ASP A 136 0.13 -14.12 -39.00
C ASP A 136 -0.70 -12.95 -38.42
N GLU A 137 -1.09 -13.00 -37.14
CA GLU A 137 -1.94 -11.98 -36.49
C GLU A 137 -1.13 -10.92 -35.73
N ASP A 138 0.20 -11.04 -35.70
CA ASP A 138 1.10 -10.22 -34.88
C ASP A 138 0.87 -8.71 -35.07
N LYS A 139 0.82 -8.26 -36.33
CA LYS A 139 0.68 -6.83 -36.64
C LYS A 139 -0.66 -6.27 -36.17
N GLU A 140 -1.76 -6.95 -36.47
CA GLU A 140 -3.11 -6.51 -36.11
C GLU A 140 -3.27 -6.46 -34.58
N LEU A 141 -2.82 -7.50 -33.89
CA LEU A 141 -2.92 -7.58 -32.42
C LEU A 141 -2.06 -6.53 -31.73
N ARG A 142 -0.86 -6.22 -32.25
CA ARG A 142 -0.02 -5.12 -31.75
C ARG A 142 -0.63 -3.75 -31.99
N GLU A 143 -1.27 -3.51 -33.13
CA GLU A 143 -1.97 -2.26 -33.41
C GLU A 143 -3.16 -2.08 -32.45
N LYS A 144 -3.95 -3.13 -32.25
CA LYS A 144 -5.07 -3.15 -31.30
C LYS A 144 -4.62 -2.96 -29.85
N ALA A 145 -3.49 -3.57 -29.47
CA ALA A 145 -2.84 -3.36 -28.19
C ALA A 145 -2.48 -1.88 -27.96
N LYS A 146 -1.81 -1.25 -28.93
CA LYS A 146 -1.46 0.18 -28.87
C LYS A 146 -2.68 1.07 -28.77
N GLU A 147 -3.74 0.75 -29.51
CA GLU A 147 -5.01 1.47 -29.45
C GLU A 147 -5.60 1.43 -28.03
N TYR A 148 -5.66 0.24 -27.42
CA TYR A 148 -6.17 0.08 -26.06
C TYR A 148 -5.33 0.80 -25.00
N THR A 149 -4.00 0.70 -25.10
CA THR A 149 -3.11 1.45 -24.21
C THR A 149 -3.29 2.96 -24.37
N SER A 150 -3.41 3.44 -25.60
CA SER A 150 -3.66 4.87 -25.89
C SER A 150 -5.01 5.34 -25.33
N LYS A 151 -6.07 4.54 -25.44
CA LYS A 151 -7.38 4.81 -24.82
C LYS A 151 -7.28 4.90 -23.30
N ALA A 152 -6.64 3.92 -22.65
CA ALA A 152 -6.43 3.91 -21.21
C ALA A 152 -5.63 5.13 -20.73
N ASN A 153 -4.51 5.42 -21.39
CA ASN A 153 -3.66 6.55 -21.06
C ASN A 153 -4.39 7.89 -21.22
N ARG A 154 -5.10 8.11 -22.35
CA ARG A 154 -5.87 9.35 -22.56
C ARG A 154 -6.94 9.55 -21.49
N LEU A 155 -7.66 8.49 -21.12
CA LEU A 155 -8.66 8.56 -20.06
C LEU A 155 -8.02 9.00 -18.73
N VAL A 156 -6.98 8.29 -18.28
CA VAL A 156 -6.37 8.57 -16.98
C VAL A 156 -5.60 9.88 -16.98
N ASP A 157 -4.90 10.25 -18.05
CA ASP A 157 -4.16 11.51 -18.12
C ASP A 157 -5.13 12.71 -18.06
N SER A 158 -6.30 12.61 -18.69
CA SER A 158 -7.37 13.63 -18.60
C SER A 158 -7.94 13.75 -17.19
N LEU A 159 -8.26 12.61 -16.56
CA LEU A 159 -8.75 12.57 -15.18
C LEU A 159 -7.69 13.05 -14.19
N LEU A 160 -6.42 12.69 -14.40
CA LEU A 160 -5.30 13.08 -13.56
C LEU A 160 -5.07 14.60 -13.63
N CYS A 161 -5.16 15.22 -14.80
CA CYS A 161 -5.09 16.67 -14.92
C CYS A 161 -6.19 17.35 -14.09
N SER A 162 -7.44 16.92 -14.25
CA SER A 162 -8.58 17.46 -13.50
C SER A 162 -8.46 17.23 -11.98
N ALA A 163 -8.00 16.04 -11.58
CA ALA A 163 -7.78 15.69 -10.18
C ALA A 163 -6.67 16.57 -9.56
N LYS A 164 -5.61 16.88 -10.31
CA LYS A 164 -4.55 17.79 -9.84
C LYS A 164 -5.06 19.21 -9.67
N ASP A 165 -5.89 19.70 -10.59
CA ASP A 165 -6.52 21.02 -10.47
C ASP A 165 -7.40 21.09 -9.21
N TYR A 166 -8.14 20.02 -8.91
CA TYR A 166 -8.90 19.89 -7.65
C TYR A 166 -8.01 19.99 -6.42
N LEU A 167 -6.93 19.19 -6.36
CA LEU A 167 -5.99 19.16 -5.23
C LEU A 167 -5.36 20.55 -5.00
N VAL A 168 -4.99 21.25 -6.08
CA VAL A 168 -4.44 22.61 -6.01
C VAL A 168 -5.49 23.61 -5.54
N ALA A 169 -6.70 23.59 -6.10
CA ALA A 169 -7.77 24.52 -5.75
C ALA A 169 -8.21 24.39 -4.29
N LYS A 170 -8.20 23.17 -3.74
CA LYS A 170 -8.47 22.89 -2.32
C LYS A 170 -7.29 23.17 -1.39
N SER A 171 -6.16 23.63 -1.94
CA SER A 171 -4.92 23.86 -1.18
C SER A 171 -4.40 22.61 -0.46
N PHE A 172 -4.68 21.41 -1.00
CA PHE A 172 -4.19 20.13 -0.48
C PHE A 172 -2.71 19.87 -0.84
N ARG A 173 -1.88 20.92 -0.78
CA ARG A 173 -0.41 20.80 -0.85
C ARG A 173 0.14 20.01 0.34
N SER A 174 -0.58 20.04 1.45
CA SER A 174 -0.35 19.25 2.65
C SER A 174 -1.68 18.75 3.17
N ILE A 175 -1.77 17.46 3.51
CA ILE A 175 -2.91 16.86 4.22
C ILE A 175 -2.48 16.49 5.62
N GLU A 176 -3.38 16.64 6.59
CA GLU A 176 -3.12 16.26 7.97
C GLU A 176 -3.25 14.75 8.16
N THR A 177 -2.40 14.18 9.02
CA THR A 177 -2.45 12.77 9.39
C THR A 177 -2.52 12.61 10.91
N PRO A 178 -3.18 11.56 11.41
CA PRO A 178 -3.36 11.40 12.85
C PRO A 178 -2.02 11.29 13.61
N PRO A 179 -1.95 11.84 14.85
CA PRO A 179 -0.82 11.63 15.73
C PRO A 179 -0.73 10.16 16.13
N PHE A 180 0.46 9.75 16.56
CA PHE A 180 0.68 8.46 17.20
C PHE A 180 1.43 8.58 18.53
N ASN A 181 1.23 7.57 19.37
CA ASN A 181 1.81 7.44 20.69
C ASN A 181 2.49 6.10 20.83
N VAL A 182 3.67 6.09 21.44
CA VAL A 182 4.39 4.85 21.74
C VAL A 182 4.98 4.89 23.13
N VAL A 183 5.03 3.71 23.73
CA VAL A 183 5.78 3.43 24.95
C VAL A 183 6.97 2.58 24.56
N TYR A 184 8.13 2.87 25.14
CA TYR A 184 9.36 2.14 24.82
C TYR A 184 10.20 1.88 26.05
N ARG A 185 11.11 0.91 25.96
CA ARG A 185 12.09 0.60 27.01
C ARG A 185 13.47 1.16 26.69
N GLY A 186 14.23 1.45 27.73
CA GLY A 186 15.65 1.81 27.64
C GLY A 186 16.53 0.68 27.13
N LYS A 187 17.68 1.01 26.56
CA LYS A 187 18.66 0.03 26.08
C LYS A 187 19.27 -0.85 27.19
N LEU A 188 19.29 -0.34 28.43
CA LEU A 188 20.03 -0.93 29.56
C LEU A 188 19.14 -1.32 30.76
N SER A 189 17.84 -1.04 30.71
CA SER A 189 16.93 -1.32 31.83
C SER A 189 15.61 -1.85 31.32
N GLU A 190 15.23 -3.02 31.82
CA GLU A 190 13.91 -3.62 31.60
C GLU A 190 12.81 -2.92 32.43
N VAL A 191 13.20 -2.15 33.45
CA VAL A 191 12.30 -1.50 34.40
C VAL A 191 11.89 -0.10 33.94
N TYR A 192 12.83 0.65 33.34
CA TYR A 192 12.57 2.05 32.98
C TYR A 192 11.97 2.17 31.58
N GLN A 193 10.81 2.84 31.51
CA GLN A 193 10.04 3.05 30.30
C GLN A 193 9.99 4.53 29.94
N GLY A 194 10.07 4.82 28.65
CA GLY A 194 9.82 6.12 28.08
C GLY A 194 8.51 6.16 27.31
N ARG A 195 8.07 7.38 27.02
CA ARG A 195 6.90 7.67 26.20
C ARG A 195 7.30 8.62 25.09
N LEU A 196 6.73 8.44 23.91
CA LEU A 196 6.82 9.39 22.82
C LEU A 196 5.41 9.69 22.31
N HIS A 197 5.12 10.97 22.17
CA HIS A 197 3.88 11.51 21.64
C HIS A 197 4.22 12.44 20.48
N THR A 198 3.52 12.27 19.37
CA THR A 198 3.58 13.19 18.22
C THR A 198 2.37 14.11 18.21
N GLY A 199 2.54 15.31 17.65
CA GLY A 199 1.43 16.17 17.25
C GLY A 199 0.76 15.64 15.97
N VAL A 200 -0.12 16.45 15.39
CA VAL A 200 -0.72 16.15 14.08
C VAL A 200 0.39 16.00 13.04
N GLY A 201 0.34 14.91 12.28
CA GLY A 201 1.29 14.65 11.21
C GLY A 201 0.83 15.28 9.89
N TYR A 202 1.66 15.14 8.87
CA TYR A 202 1.34 15.63 7.53
C TYR A 202 1.80 14.67 6.43
N ILE A 203 1.15 14.72 5.28
CA ILE A 203 1.69 14.26 3.98
C ILE A 203 1.66 15.43 3.01
N GLN A 204 2.76 15.68 2.32
CA GLN A 204 2.92 16.81 1.41
C GLN A 204 3.04 16.37 -0.05
N ASP A 205 2.89 17.36 -0.94
CA ASP A 205 3.23 17.31 -2.36
C ASP A 205 2.32 16.40 -3.21
N LEU A 206 1.04 16.27 -2.83
CA LEU A 206 0.02 15.49 -3.55
C LEU A 206 -0.17 15.94 -5.01
N SER A 207 0.05 17.23 -5.31
CA SER A 207 -0.03 17.75 -6.68
C SER A 207 1.07 17.23 -7.61
N THR A 208 2.09 16.55 -7.08
CA THR A 208 3.14 15.89 -7.87
C THR A 208 2.72 14.53 -8.42
N LEU A 209 1.45 14.14 -8.22
CA LEU A 209 0.89 12.91 -8.77
C LEU A 209 1.10 12.86 -10.30
N SER A 210 1.63 11.73 -10.74
CA SER A 210 1.96 11.45 -12.13
C SER A 210 1.77 9.97 -12.43
N ARG A 211 1.43 9.66 -13.68
CA ARG A 211 1.39 8.28 -14.16
C ARG A 211 2.81 7.73 -14.26
N MET A 212 3.04 6.50 -13.77
CA MET A 212 4.37 5.89 -13.80
C MET A 212 4.70 5.29 -15.17
N GLN A 213 3.71 4.65 -15.79
CA GLN A 213 3.88 3.85 -17.01
C GLN A 213 2.53 3.71 -17.73
N ASP A 214 2.53 2.97 -18.82
CA ASP A 214 1.30 2.68 -19.56
C ASP A 214 0.31 1.85 -18.73
N LEU A 215 -0.96 2.21 -18.88
CA LEU A 215 -2.06 1.58 -18.15
C LEU A 215 -2.58 0.36 -18.89
N SER A 216 -3.06 -0.60 -18.11
CA SER A 216 -3.72 -1.78 -18.61
C SER A 216 -5.17 -1.49 -18.92
N PHE A 217 -5.64 -2.09 -20.00
CA PHE A 217 -7.01 -1.98 -20.49
C PHE A 217 -7.61 -3.36 -20.66
N TYR A 218 -8.75 -3.57 -20.02
CA TYR A 218 -9.56 -4.76 -20.16
C TYR A 218 -10.98 -4.37 -20.53
N GLU A 219 -11.56 -5.07 -21.50
CA GLU A 219 -12.92 -4.80 -21.95
C GLU A 219 -13.64 -6.12 -22.21
N ASP A 220 -14.81 -6.27 -21.61
CA ASP A 220 -15.75 -7.34 -21.90
C ASP A 220 -17.09 -6.75 -22.39
N LYS A 221 -18.12 -7.60 -22.53
CA LYS A 221 -19.44 -7.19 -23.02
C LYS A 221 -20.17 -6.22 -22.08
N GLN A 222 -19.88 -6.25 -20.78
CA GLN A 222 -20.63 -5.54 -19.73
C GLN A 222 -19.83 -4.40 -19.10
N LYS A 223 -18.50 -4.49 -19.10
CA LYS A 223 -17.65 -3.50 -18.44
C LYS A 223 -16.33 -3.32 -19.16
N LEU A 224 -15.74 -2.18 -18.87
CA LEU A 224 -14.39 -1.82 -19.24
C LEU A 224 -13.64 -1.43 -17.98
N ILE A 225 -12.40 -1.88 -17.85
CA ILE A 225 -11.55 -1.68 -16.69
C ILE A 225 -10.23 -1.10 -17.17
N VAL A 226 -9.86 0.03 -16.58
CA VAL A 226 -8.53 0.64 -16.76
C VAL A 226 -7.81 0.62 -15.43
N PHE A 227 -6.59 0.10 -15.39
CA PHE A 227 -5.85 -0.03 -14.14
C PHE A 227 -4.35 0.10 -14.34
N GLY A 228 -3.68 0.57 -13.30
CA GLY A 228 -2.24 0.69 -13.28
C GLY A 228 -1.77 1.58 -12.15
N SER A 229 -0.63 2.22 -12.35
CA SER A 229 0.11 2.84 -11.24
C SER A 229 0.42 4.31 -11.48
N LEU A 230 0.19 5.08 -10.42
CA LEU A 230 0.63 6.45 -10.26
C LEU A 230 1.75 6.51 -9.22
N SER A 231 2.47 7.62 -9.21
CA SER A 231 3.43 7.97 -8.16
C SER A 231 3.36 9.45 -7.84
N LEU A 232 3.69 9.77 -6.60
CA LEU A 232 4.07 11.11 -6.17
C LEU A 232 5.57 11.26 -6.41
N ARG A 233 5.98 12.28 -7.18
CA ARG A 233 7.40 12.55 -7.43
C ARG A 233 8.15 12.90 -6.15
N GLU A 234 7.49 13.66 -5.30
CA GLU A 234 8.00 14.01 -3.98
C GLU A 234 6.93 13.57 -2.99
N MET A 235 7.24 12.56 -2.18
CA MET A 235 6.35 12.16 -1.09
C MET A 235 7.07 12.42 0.22
N LYS A 236 6.56 13.41 0.96
CA LYS A 236 7.08 13.76 2.29
C LYS A 236 5.99 13.49 3.32
N HIS A 237 6.40 12.91 4.45
CA HIS A 237 5.56 12.72 5.62
C HIS A 237 6.31 13.21 6.85
N GLY A 238 5.63 13.60 7.91
CA GLY A 238 6.32 14.02 9.12
C GLY A 238 5.41 14.47 10.24
N TYR A 239 6.05 14.91 11.31
CA TYR A 239 5.45 15.48 12.50
C TYR A 239 6.27 16.68 12.90
N GLU A 240 5.69 17.88 12.84
CA GLU A 240 6.38 19.13 13.19
C GLU A 240 6.82 19.14 14.66
N HIS A 241 6.05 18.45 15.51
CA HIS A 241 6.32 18.36 16.93
C HIS A 241 6.17 16.92 17.42
N PHE A 242 7.18 16.45 18.16
CA PHE A 242 7.06 15.32 19.06
C PHE A 242 7.62 15.70 20.44
N ARG A 243 7.16 15.00 21.46
CA ARG A 243 7.70 15.05 22.82
C ARG A 243 8.01 13.63 23.27
N SER A 244 9.17 13.45 23.85
CA SER A 244 9.52 12.20 24.50
C SER A 244 10.02 12.43 25.91
N GLN A 245 9.62 11.54 26.81
CA GLN A 245 10.03 11.53 28.20
C GLN A 245 10.57 10.14 28.53
N TYR A 246 11.79 10.09 29.06
CA TYR A 246 12.43 8.88 29.56
C TYR A 246 13.13 9.22 30.87
N GLU A 247 12.68 8.64 31.97
CA GLU A 247 13.11 9.02 33.33
C GLU A 247 12.97 10.54 33.56
N ASN A 248 14.05 11.21 33.95
CA ASN A 248 14.13 12.66 34.15
C ASN A 248 14.51 13.43 32.87
N ILE A 249 14.69 12.73 31.75
CA ILE A 249 15.06 13.32 30.47
C ILE A 249 13.77 13.61 29.69
N GLN A 250 13.59 14.87 29.33
CA GLN A 250 12.54 15.31 28.43
C GLN A 250 13.17 15.90 27.18
N VAL A 251 12.72 15.42 26.02
CA VAL A 251 13.17 15.91 24.72
C VAL A 251 11.98 16.26 23.85
N SER A 252 12.21 17.15 22.90
CA SER A 252 11.23 17.54 21.90
C SER A 252 11.92 17.87 20.60
N GLY A 253 11.27 17.60 19.49
CA GLY A 253 11.79 17.90 18.18
C GLY A 253 10.74 17.68 17.10
N SER A 254 11.20 17.41 15.90
CA SER A 254 10.40 17.14 14.71
C SER A 254 10.84 15.84 14.06
N ILE A 255 9.94 15.21 13.32
CA ILE A 255 10.22 14.04 12.50
C ILE A 255 9.92 14.41 11.06
N LYS A 256 10.87 14.16 10.16
CA LYS A 256 10.71 14.34 8.72
C LYS A 256 10.99 13.02 8.05
N THR A 257 10.17 12.67 7.08
CA THR A 257 10.27 11.43 6.34
C THR A 257 10.19 11.74 4.86
N THR A 258 11.19 11.28 4.11
CA THR A 258 11.19 11.34 2.65
C THR A 258 10.99 9.93 2.12
N ILE A 259 10.05 9.76 1.19
CA ILE A 259 9.82 8.49 0.52
C ILE A 259 10.19 8.67 -0.95
N TYR A 260 11.31 8.06 -1.35
CA TYR A 260 11.86 8.24 -2.70
C TYR A 260 11.14 7.39 -3.75
N GLU A 261 10.61 6.23 -3.37
CA GLU A 261 9.84 5.39 -4.29
C GLU A 261 8.48 5.03 -3.69
N ASN A 262 7.42 5.34 -4.44
CA ASN A 262 6.05 5.01 -4.07
C ASN A 262 5.26 4.56 -5.30
N ARG A 263 4.33 3.63 -5.10
CA ARG A 263 3.41 3.15 -6.14
C ARG A 263 1.98 3.15 -5.62
N ILE A 264 1.15 3.97 -6.24
CA ILE A 264 -0.27 4.13 -5.96
C ILE A 264 -1.04 3.46 -7.08
N PHE A 265 -1.67 2.34 -6.77
CA PHE A 265 -2.51 1.62 -7.72
C PHE A 265 -3.86 2.31 -7.84
N ILE A 266 -4.32 2.45 -9.08
CA ILE A 266 -5.62 2.98 -9.45
C ILE A 266 -6.35 1.97 -10.35
N LYS A 267 -7.67 1.91 -10.19
CA LYS A 267 -8.55 1.11 -11.05
C LYS A 267 -9.83 1.87 -11.29
N PHE A 268 -10.15 2.07 -12.56
CA PHE A 268 -11.42 2.63 -13.03
C PHE A 268 -12.24 1.52 -13.67
N SER A 269 -13.54 1.53 -13.40
CA SER A 269 -14.50 0.67 -14.09
C SER A 269 -15.53 1.54 -14.80
N VAL A 270 -15.83 1.18 -16.04
CA VAL A 270 -16.89 1.78 -16.86
C VAL A 270 -17.91 0.68 -17.12
N LEU A 271 -19.11 0.82 -16.56
CA LEU A 271 -20.21 -0.10 -16.84
C LEU A 271 -20.85 0.28 -18.18
N LYS A 272 -21.06 -0.70 -19.04
CA LYS A 272 -21.75 -0.54 -20.33
C LYS A 272 -23.23 -0.87 -20.12
N ASP A 273 -24.06 0.15 -19.97
CA ASP A 273 -25.50 -0.03 -19.93
C ASP A 273 -26.08 -0.20 -21.35
N GLN A 274 -27.20 -0.92 -21.48
CA GLN A 274 -27.91 -1.14 -22.74
C GLN A 274 -28.45 0.18 -23.34
N ASP A 275 -28.73 1.17 -22.49
CA ASP A 275 -29.27 2.47 -22.86
C ASP A 275 -28.20 3.57 -23.07
N GLN A 276 -26.94 3.18 -23.36
CA GLN A 276 -25.79 4.08 -23.62
C GLN A 276 -25.37 5.00 -22.46
N HIS A 277 -25.94 4.84 -21.27
CA HIS A 277 -25.46 5.51 -20.06
C HIS A 277 -24.29 4.75 -19.47
N CYS A 278 -23.05 5.09 -19.85
CA CYS A 278 -21.91 4.53 -19.16
C CYS A 278 -21.68 5.23 -17.83
N LYS A 279 -21.66 4.45 -16.75
CA LYS A 279 -21.27 4.94 -15.43
C LYS A 279 -19.80 4.60 -15.19
N THR A 280 -18.96 5.63 -15.16
CA THR A 280 -17.54 5.49 -14.78
C THR A 280 -17.40 5.69 -13.28
N CYS A 281 -16.67 4.79 -12.62
CA CYS A 281 -16.35 4.90 -11.21
C CYS A 281 -14.88 4.53 -10.95
N ILE A 282 -14.30 5.17 -9.94
CA ILE A 282 -13.04 4.70 -9.38
C ILE A 282 -13.33 3.52 -8.46
N SER A 283 -12.80 2.36 -8.82
CA SER A 283 -13.02 1.09 -8.12
C SER A 283 -11.96 0.81 -7.06
N ALA A 284 -10.73 1.28 -7.26
CA ALA A 284 -9.65 1.14 -6.27
C ALA A 284 -8.68 2.31 -6.34
N VAL A 285 -8.24 2.74 -5.16
CA VAL A 285 -7.06 3.58 -4.92
C VAL A 285 -6.33 2.94 -3.74
N GLU A 286 -5.10 2.48 -3.97
CA GLU A 286 -4.34 1.79 -2.93
C GLU A 286 -2.85 2.06 -3.09
N VAL A 287 -2.19 2.47 -2.02
CA VAL A 287 -0.74 2.58 -1.98
C VAL A 287 -0.17 1.17 -1.79
N ARG A 288 0.33 0.57 -2.87
CA ARG A 288 0.79 -0.83 -2.89
C ARG A 288 2.14 -1.02 -2.23
N TRP A 289 3.06 -0.09 -2.42
CA TRP A 289 4.36 -0.15 -1.79
C TRP A 289 5.03 1.22 -1.67
N LEU A 290 5.86 1.33 -0.64
CA LEU A 290 6.78 2.43 -0.37
C LEU A 290 8.17 1.83 -0.17
N ARG A 291 9.18 2.38 -0.83
CA ARG A 291 10.60 2.00 -0.68
C ARG A 291 11.46 3.23 -0.52
N ASP A 292 12.70 2.99 -0.12
CA ASP A 292 13.70 4.02 0.08
C ASP A 292 13.13 5.14 0.94
N ILE A 293 12.77 4.76 2.17
CA ILE A 293 12.22 5.66 3.17
C ILE A 293 13.36 6.12 4.05
N ASP A 294 13.53 7.42 4.15
CA ASP A 294 14.51 8.06 5.01
C ASP A 294 13.78 8.82 6.12
N VAL A 295 14.12 8.55 7.38
CA VAL A 295 13.48 9.14 8.55
C VAL A 295 14.49 9.94 9.36
N ASP A 296 14.35 11.25 9.30
CA ASP A 296 15.15 12.20 10.06
C ASP A 296 14.39 12.70 11.28
N ALA A 297 14.99 12.54 12.46
CA ALA A 297 14.46 13.04 13.71
C ALA A 297 15.39 14.09 14.33
N SER A 298 14.86 15.26 14.63
CA SER A 298 15.57 16.33 15.34
C SER A 298 15.31 16.25 16.84
N GLY A 299 16.15 16.90 17.65
CA GLY A 299 15.87 17.13 19.07
C GLY A 299 15.92 15.90 19.98
N LEU A 300 16.36 14.73 19.51
CA LEU A 300 16.47 13.52 20.35
C LEU A 300 17.58 13.61 21.42
N GLY A 301 18.66 14.37 21.17
CA GLY A 301 19.74 14.59 22.14
C GLY A 301 20.32 13.28 22.69
N SER A 302 20.27 13.13 24.02
CA SER A 302 20.74 11.92 24.73
C SER A 302 19.91 10.65 24.42
N LEU A 303 18.78 10.77 23.75
CA LEU A 303 17.95 9.65 23.29
C LEU A 303 18.21 9.27 21.82
N SER A 304 19.37 9.62 21.26
CA SER A 304 19.75 9.26 19.88
C SER A 304 19.73 7.75 19.59
N TRP A 305 19.86 6.92 20.60
CA TRP A 305 19.73 5.46 20.49
C TRP A 305 18.31 4.99 20.11
N LEU A 306 17.29 5.87 20.21
CA LEU A 306 15.93 5.57 19.77
C LEU A 306 15.71 5.65 18.27
N VAL A 307 16.64 6.24 17.51
CA VAL A 307 16.46 6.49 16.06
C VAL A 307 15.96 5.26 15.30
N PRO A 308 16.57 4.05 15.43
CA PRO A 308 16.08 2.88 14.69
C PRO A 308 14.66 2.44 15.08
N LYS A 309 14.29 2.58 16.36
CA LYS A 309 12.92 2.27 16.81
C LYS A 309 11.92 3.31 16.31
N LEU A 310 12.33 4.58 16.33
CA LEU A 310 11.53 5.70 15.85
C LEU A 310 11.21 5.56 14.37
N GLU A 311 12.21 5.21 13.55
CA GLU A 311 12.03 4.91 12.13
C GLU A 311 10.98 3.82 11.91
N ALA A 312 11.10 2.69 12.63
CA ALA A 312 10.11 1.61 12.55
C ALA A 312 8.69 2.05 12.95
N TRP A 313 8.55 2.85 14.01
CA TRP A 313 7.25 3.38 14.44
C TRP A 313 6.65 4.35 13.41
N VAL A 314 7.46 5.25 12.84
CA VAL A 314 7.03 6.21 11.83
C VAL A 314 6.60 5.50 10.56
N VAL A 315 7.37 4.51 10.08
CA VAL A 315 7.02 3.69 8.91
C VAL A 315 5.76 2.87 9.17
N GLY A 316 5.61 2.30 10.37
CA GLY A 316 4.40 1.61 10.79
C GLY A 316 3.18 2.53 10.74
N ASN A 317 3.25 3.69 11.39
CA ASN A 317 2.14 4.65 11.42
C ASN A 317 1.82 5.21 10.03
N LEU A 318 2.85 5.45 9.20
CA LEU A 318 2.68 5.82 7.80
C LEU A 318 1.80 4.80 7.08
N ARG A 319 2.14 3.51 7.16
CA ARG A 319 1.44 2.44 6.43
C ARG A 319 0.00 2.19 6.87
N TYR A 320 -0.28 2.28 8.17
CA TYR A 320 -1.58 1.91 8.73
C TYR A 320 -2.53 3.07 8.97
N THR A 321 -2.00 4.27 9.19
CA THR A 321 -2.81 5.40 9.64
C THR A 321 -2.75 6.55 8.66
N ALA A 322 -1.56 6.89 8.16
CA ALA A 322 -1.40 8.03 7.25
C ALA A 322 -1.78 7.70 5.79
N LEU A 323 -1.37 6.53 5.27
CA LEU A 323 -1.66 6.12 3.90
C LEU A 323 -3.16 6.01 3.59
N PRO A 324 -4.03 5.45 4.45
CA PRO A 324 -5.48 5.44 4.20
C PRO A 324 -6.07 6.85 4.07
N VAL A 325 -5.50 7.84 4.77
CA VAL A 325 -5.89 9.24 4.59
C VAL A 325 -5.44 9.74 3.21
N LEU A 326 -4.20 9.46 2.79
CA LEU A 326 -3.75 9.81 1.44
C LEU A 326 -4.65 9.18 0.35
N GLU A 327 -4.96 7.89 0.49
CA GLU A 327 -5.81 7.14 -0.44
C GLU A 327 -7.21 7.77 -0.56
N SER A 328 -7.80 8.24 0.55
CA SER A 328 -9.12 8.88 0.52
C SER A 328 -9.10 10.22 -0.21
N TYR A 329 -8.07 11.06 0.00
CA TYR A 329 -7.93 12.34 -0.70
C TYR A 329 -7.68 12.16 -2.20
N ILE A 330 -6.87 11.17 -2.60
CA ILE A 330 -6.66 10.83 -4.01
C ILE A 330 -7.97 10.35 -4.63
N LYS A 331 -8.71 9.48 -3.93
CA LYS A 331 -10.01 8.99 -4.38
C LYS A 331 -11.01 10.13 -4.59
N GLU A 332 -11.13 11.04 -3.63
CA GLU A 332 -11.99 12.22 -3.73
C GLU A 332 -11.64 13.09 -4.94
N ALA A 333 -10.35 13.34 -5.19
CA ALA A 333 -9.89 14.12 -6.33
C ALA A 333 -10.26 13.47 -7.68
N PHE A 334 -10.17 12.15 -7.78
CA PHE A 334 -10.59 11.42 -8.98
C PHE A 334 -12.11 11.35 -9.12
N GLU A 335 -12.87 11.26 -8.02
CA GLU A 335 -14.33 11.31 -8.07
C GLU A 335 -14.82 12.68 -8.58
N ASP A 336 -14.20 13.78 -8.16
CA ASP A 336 -14.46 15.11 -8.70
C ASP A 336 -14.10 15.22 -10.19
N ALA A 337 -12.94 14.66 -10.59
CA ALA A 337 -12.53 14.62 -12.00
C ALA A 337 -13.51 13.83 -12.87
N LEU A 338 -14.01 12.68 -12.38
CA LEU A 338 -15.00 11.85 -13.07
C LEU A 338 -16.33 12.59 -13.26
N ALA A 339 -16.75 13.41 -12.29
CA ALA A 339 -17.98 14.20 -12.40
C ALA A 339 -17.90 15.28 -13.50
N LYS A 340 -16.70 15.72 -13.87
CA LYS A 340 -16.46 16.79 -14.87
C LYS A 340 -16.09 16.26 -16.25
N THR A 341 -15.68 14.99 -16.34
CA THR A 341 -15.09 14.42 -17.55
C THR A 341 -16.06 13.50 -18.27
N ASN A 342 -16.29 13.74 -19.56
CA ASN A 342 -17.04 12.82 -20.41
C ASN A 342 -16.17 11.58 -20.74
N CYS A 343 -16.17 10.61 -19.84
CA CYS A 343 -15.33 9.41 -19.95
C CYS A 343 -15.69 8.53 -21.15
N THR A 344 -16.95 8.54 -21.63
CA THR A 344 -17.35 7.73 -22.78
C THR A 344 -16.71 8.23 -24.07
N ALA A 345 -16.65 9.55 -24.25
CA ALA A 345 -16.00 10.17 -25.40
C ALA A 345 -14.50 9.82 -25.49
N LEU A 346 -13.82 9.64 -24.35
CA LEU A 346 -12.39 9.32 -24.31
C LEU A 346 -12.08 7.85 -24.61
N VAL A 347 -13.08 6.98 -24.46
CA VAL A 347 -12.90 5.52 -24.50
C VAL A 347 -13.47 4.90 -25.78
N PHE A 348 -14.58 5.44 -26.30
CA PHE A 348 -15.31 4.90 -27.45
C PHE A 348 -15.08 5.68 -28.77
N GLN A 349 -14.15 6.64 -28.79
CA GLN A 349 -13.58 7.19 -30.03
C GLN A 349 -12.54 6.22 -30.59
#